data_AF-A0A9E2C3U7-F1
#
_entry.id   AF-A0A9E2C3U7-F1
#
_cell.length_a   1.000
_cell.length_b   1.000
_cell.length_c   1.000
_cell.angle_alpha   90.00
_cell.angle_beta   90.00
_cell.angle_gamma   90.00
#
_symmetry.space_group_name_H-M   'P 1'
#
loop_
_entity.id
_entity.type
_entity.pdbx_description
1 polymer ?
#
loop_
_entity_poly.entity_id
_entity_poly.type
_entity_poly.pdbx_seq_one_letter_code
_entity_poly.pdbx_strand_id
1 'polypeptide(L)'
;MGRGLVFEHDYIVGGPARAPVTPNFRLAEYASASGRVRVHRELVAAVQMLRSDLGRRVSIDGITPRGGVGRGLDGRFVWVKADSPADLAASAARVARDGWLARVESRGDALYIEMPDPQNLPPLLAERALDLAIEVTAAFETSGDPYQQVTGNFDGAGLSFGPLQVNLGTGTLQELCRRYAARDEARLSECFGDLWPQWQGMLRLRSRAQQVRWADALSRGSRKAGFDAGWTAALQRVGRDTVFRAETLRYAYDTYGRKLIVALAWLKGVRPVILRNFRCLAALYDLCVQQGSLDRAHTAIRRRIEREDPRDEFALTRIAVEERGRAANAQWRADCISRRLCILEREPVRVVESGVSAQRDNPQLHLLRNAPVKQMERYLA
;
A
#
# COMPACT_ATOMS: atom_id res chain seq x y z
N MET A 1 -8.53 4.31 -6.81
CA MET A 1 -9.84 4.12 -7.52
C MET A 1 -10.06 5.35 -8.38
N GLY A 2 -10.83 5.26 -9.46
CA GLY A 2 -11.08 6.38 -10.36
C GLY A 2 -11.94 7.46 -9.72
N ARG A 3 -11.69 8.72 -10.08
CA ARG A 3 -12.53 9.86 -9.66
C ARG A 3 -13.94 9.74 -10.26
N GLY A 4 -14.95 10.22 -9.53
CA GLY A 4 -16.33 10.26 -9.99
C GLY A 4 -17.13 8.97 -9.83
N LEU A 5 -16.58 7.96 -9.13
CA LEU A 5 -17.37 6.83 -8.67
C LEU A 5 -18.35 7.27 -7.57
N VAL A 6 -19.56 6.73 -7.60
CA VAL A 6 -20.62 6.99 -6.62
C VAL A 6 -20.76 5.77 -5.72
N PHE A 7 -20.76 6.02 -4.40
CA PHE A 7 -20.78 4.97 -3.39
C PHE A 7 -22.05 5.03 -2.53
N GLU A 8 -22.54 3.85 -2.15
CA GLU A 8 -23.63 3.66 -1.20
C GLU A 8 -23.24 2.48 -0.28
N HIS A 9 -22.92 2.74 0.99
CA HIS A 9 -22.53 1.69 1.96
C HIS A 9 -21.44 0.71 1.43
N ASP A 10 -20.33 1.25 0.89
CA ASP A 10 -19.25 0.50 0.23
C ASP A 10 -19.65 -0.29 -1.04
N TYR A 11 -20.86 -0.11 -1.57
CA TYR A 11 -21.21 -0.47 -2.94
C TYR A 11 -20.88 0.67 -3.89
N ILE A 12 -20.25 0.34 -5.02
CA ILE A 12 -20.17 1.22 -6.17
C ILE A 12 -21.49 1.09 -6.93
N VAL A 13 -22.24 2.19 -7.01
CA VAL A 13 -23.59 2.23 -7.61
C VAL A 13 -23.66 3.10 -8.87
N GLY A 14 -22.59 3.80 -9.21
CA GLY A 14 -22.54 4.64 -10.40
C GLY A 14 -21.16 5.27 -10.63
N GLY A 15 -21.07 6.03 -11.73
CA GLY A 15 -19.87 6.75 -12.16
C GLY A 15 -19.59 6.57 -13.66
N PRO A 16 -18.51 7.17 -14.18
CA PRO A 16 -18.15 7.02 -15.58
C PRO A 16 -17.85 5.56 -15.93
N ALA A 17 -18.40 5.06 -17.03
CA ALA A 17 -18.24 3.67 -17.49
C ALA A 17 -16.76 3.22 -17.58
N ARG A 18 -15.88 4.12 -18.03
CA ARG A 18 -14.42 3.89 -18.18
C ARG A 18 -13.63 4.19 -16.91
N ALA A 19 -14.26 4.56 -15.80
CA ALA A 19 -13.56 4.81 -14.54
C ALA A 19 -12.90 3.52 -14.04
N PRO A 20 -11.60 3.55 -13.67
CA PRO A 20 -10.94 2.39 -13.08
C PRO A 20 -11.49 2.13 -11.68
N VAL A 21 -11.97 0.92 -11.42
CA VAL A 21 -12.37 0.50 -10.07
C VAL A 21 -11.20 -0.18 -9.34
N THR A 22 -10.32 -0.81 -10.11
CA THR A 22 -9.00 -1.33 -9.73
C THR A 22 -8.03 -1.11 -10.89
N PRO A 23 -6.71 -1.34 -10.77
CA PRO A 23 -5.77 -1.12 -11.86
C PRO A 23 -6.18 -1.80 -13.17
N ASN A 24 -6.71 -3.02 -13.09
CA ASN A 24 -7.02 -3.84 -14.26
C ASN A 24 -8.50 -3.91 -14.65
N PHE A 25 -9.41 -3.32 -13.87
CA PHE A 25 -10.84 -3.41 -14.14
C PHE A 25 -11.51 -2.03 -14.14
N ARG A 26 -12.52 -1.88 -14.99
CA ARG A 26 -13.33 -0.68 -15.18
C ARG A 26 -14.75 -0.90 -14.67
N LEU A 27 -15.43 0.20 -14.37
CA LEU A 27 -16.79 0.17 -13.83
C LEU A 27 -17.77 -0.58 -14.75
N ALA A 28 -17.69 -0.35 -16.07
CA ALA A 28 -18.59 -0.95 -17.04
C ALA A 28 -18.55 -2.49 -17.07
N GLU A 29 -17.43 -3.10 -16.65
CA GLU A 29 -17.31 -4.57 -16.60
C GLU A 29 -18.18 -5.18 -15.49
N TYR A 30 -18.66 -4.36 -14.55
CA TYR A 30 -19.59 -4.73 -13.47
C TYR A 30 -21.00 -4.19 -13.72
N ALA A 31 -21.31 -3.75 -14.94
CA ALA A 31 -22.66 -3.35 -15.30
C ALA A 31 -23.53 -4.57 -15.61
N SER A 32 -24.77 -4.54 -15.15
CA SER A 32 -25.80 -5.49 -15.60
C SER A 32 -26.17 -5.24 -17.06
N ALA A 33 -26.95 -6.14 -17.67
CA ALA A 33 -27.47 -5.95 -19.03
C ALA A 33 -28.28 -4.64 -19.20
N SER A 34 -28.84 -4.10 -18.11
CA SER A 34 -29.55 -2.80 -18.09
C SER A 34 -28.62 -1.58 -18.02
N GLY A 35 -27.30 -1.78 -17.94
CA GLY A 35 -26.32 -0.71 -17.69
C GLY A 35 -26.21 -0.29 -16.22
N ARG A 36 -27.11 -0.75 -15.33
CA ARG A 36 -27.04 -0.47 -13.88
C ARG A 36 -25.84 -1.19 -13.27
N VAL A 37 -25.10 -0.48 -12.40
CA VAL A 37 -23.99 -1.01 -11.62
C VAL A 37 -24.39 -1.09 -10.15
N ARG A 38 -24.09 -2.21 -9.51
CA ARG A 38 -24.08 -2.36 -8.05
C ARG A 38 -23.06 -3.43 -7.70
N VAL A 39 -21.89 -3.02 -7.24
CA VAL A 39 -20.82 -3.96 -6.87
C VAL A 39 -20.11 -3.51 -5.61
N HIS A 40 -19.93 -4.42 -4.67
CA HIS A 40 -19.25 -4.13 -3.41
C HIS A 40 -17.73 -3.98 -3.63
N ARG A 41 -17.11 -3.02 -2.95
CA ARG A 41 -15.67 -2.70 -3.13
C ARG A 41 -14.74 -3.87 -2.81
N GLU A 42 -15.10 -4.69 -1.82
CA GLU A 42 -14.34 -5.92 -1.49
C GLU A 42 -14.39 -6.97 -2.61
N LEU A 43 -15.50 -7.06 -3.36
CA LEU A 43 -15.57 -7.98 -4.51
C LEU A 43 -14.64 -7.51 -5.62
N VAL A 44 -14.68 -6.22 -5.96
CA VAL A 44 -13.78 -5.66 -6.98
C VAL A 44 -12.32 -5.87 -6.59
N ALA A 45 -12.00 -5.69 -5.30
CA ALA A 45 -10.67 -5.97 -4.77
C ALA A 45 -10.32 -7.46 -4.91
N ALA A 46 -11.21 -8.38 -4.57
CA ALA A 46 -10.99 -9.82 -4.70
C ALA A 46 -10.75 -10.24 -6.16
N VAL A 47 -11.48 -9.67 -7.13
CA VAL A 47 -11.28 -9.91 -8.57
C VAL A 47 -9.89 -9.41 -9.01
N GLN A 48 -9.45 -8.25 -8.49
CA GLN A 48 -8.10 -7.76 -8.74
C GLN A 48 -7.03 -8.65 -8.11
N MET A 49 -7.23 -9.15 -6.89
CA MET A 49 -6.31 -10.08 -6.24
C MET A 49 -6.20 -11.40 -7.01
N LEU A 50 -7.32 -11.93 -7.52
CA LEU A 50 -7.35 -13.09 -8.40
C LEU A 50 -6.50 -12.89 -9.64
N ARG A 51 -6.66 -11.74 -10.31
CA ARG A 51 -5.84 -11.41 -11.48
C ARG A 51 -4.36 -11.27 -11.14
N SER A 52 -4.04 -10.62 -10.02
CA SER A 52 -2.65 -10.43 -9.57
C SER A 52 -1.98 -11.76 -9.25
N ASP A 53 -2.66 -12.67 -8.56
CA ASP A 53 -2.15 -14.01 -8.26
C ASP A 53 -2.00 -14.88 -9.52
N LEU A 54 -2.95 -14.81 -10.46
CA LEU A 54 -2.86 -15.54 -11.72
C LEU A 54 -1.72 -15.04 -12.62
N GLY A 55 -1.40 -13.75 -12.54
CA GLY A 55 -0.39 -13.12 -13.40
C GLY A 55 -0.79 -13.03 -14.88
N ARG A 56 -2.04 -13.32 -15.22
CA ARG A 56 -2.60 -13.30 -16.59
C ARG A 56 -3.93 -12.56 -16.66
N ARG A 57 -4.49 -12.44 -17.86
CA ARG A 57 -5.76 -11.75 -18.08
C ARG A 57 -6.91 -12.55 -17.45
N VAL A 58 -7.64 -11.90 -16.56
CA VAL A 58 -8.97 -12.31 -16.10
C VAL A 58 -10.00 -11.34 -16.68
N SER A 59 -11.13 -11.87 -17.13
CA SER A 59 -12.28 -11.12 -17.66
C SER A 59 -13.52 -11.41 -16.84
N ILE A 60 -14.42 -10.43 -16.72
CA ILE A 60 -15.72 -10.60 -16.08
C ILE A 60 -16.70 -11.09 -17.14
N ASP A 61 -17.22 -12.30 -16.94
CA ASP A 61 -18.17 -12.96 -17.83
C ASP A 61 -19.63 -12.61 -17.51
N GLY A 62 -19.89 -12.16 -16.28
CA GLY A 62 -21.19 -11.62 -15.91
C GLY A 62 -21.41 -11.49 -14.41
N ILE A 63 -22.49 -10.82 -14.05
CA ILE A 63 -22.88 -10.55 -12.66
C ILE A 63 -24.29 -11.07 -12.33
N THR A 64 -24.87 -11.85 -13.24
CA THR A 64 -26.22 -12.39 -13.10
C THR A 64 -26.17 -13.81 -12.52
N PRO A 65 -27.09 -14.18 -11.61
CA PRO A 65 -27.16 -15.54 -11.08
C PRO A 65 -27.35 -16.59 -12.19
N ARG A 66 -26.72 -17.77 -12.06
CA ARG A 66 -26.89 -18.90 -12.99
C ARG A 66 -27.20 -20.17 -12.21
N GLY A 67 -28.23 -20.92 -12.61
CA GLY A 67 -28.61 -22.17 -11.93
C GLY A 67 -28.89 -22.00 -10.43
N GLY A 68 -29.38 -20.83 -10.01
CA GLY A 68 -29.62 -20.49 -8.59
C GLY A 68 -28.40 -19.96 -7.83
N VAL A 69 -27.18 -20.14 -8.34
CA VAL A 69 -25.94 -19.64 -7.73
C VAL A 69 -25.86 -18.12 -7.89
N GLY A 70 -25.62 -17.40 -6.79
CA GLY A 70 -25.60 -15.93 -6.74
C GLY A 70 -26.95 -15.27 -6.45
N ARG A 71 -28.06 -16.02 -6.33
CA ARG A 71 -29.39 -15.45 -6.06
C ARG A 71 -29.40 -14.72 -4.70
N GLY A 72 -29.83 -13.46 -4.69
CA GLY A 72 -29.91 -12.63 -3.47
C GLY A 72 -28.56 -12.03 -3.04
N LEU A 73 -27.49 -12.23 -3.81
CA LEU A 73 -26.14 -11.75 -3.53
C LEU A 73 -25.73 -10.61 -4.47
N ASP A 74 -26.68 -9.74 -4.84
CA ASP A 74 -26.48 -8.66 -5.80
C ASP A 74 -25.24 -7.82 -5.43
N GLY A 75 -24.27 -7.78 -6.34
CA GLY A 75 -23.02 -7.05 -6.15
C GLY A 75 -21.98 -7.70 -5.25
N ARG A 76 -22.19 -8.96 -4.80
CA ARG A 76 -21.27 -9.75 -3.96
C ARG A 76 -20.66 -10.97 -4.64
N PHE A 77 -21.02 -11.25 -5.89
CA PHE A 77 -20.41 -12.29 -6.70
C PHE A 77 -20.19 -11.83 -8.14
N VAL A 78 -19.29 -12.51 -8.85
CA VAL A 78 -19.13 -12.39 -10.30
C VAL A 78 -18.79 -13.74 -10.91
N TRP A 79 -19.06 -13.87 -12.20
CA TRP A 79 -18.51 -14.91 -13.06
C TRP A 79 -17.27 -14.35 -13.75
N VAL A 80 -16.17 -15.11 -13.72
CA VAL A 80 -14.91 -14.72 -14.35
C VAL A 80 -14.39 -15.81 -15.29
N LYS A 81 -13.60 -15.40 -16.27
CA LYS A 81 -12.94 -16.26 -17.26
C LYS A 81 -11.48 -15.88 -17.45
N ALA A 82 -10.67 -16.86 -17.82
CA ALA A 82 -9.28 -16.72 -18.24
C ALA A 82 -8.98 -17.71 -19.37
N ASP A 83 -7.80 -17.59 -19.96
CA ASP A 83 -7.25 -18.51 -20.97
C ASP A 83 -7.15 -19.96 -20.47
N SER A 84 -6.84 -20.14 -19.19
CA SER A 84 -6.75 -21.45 -18.53
C SER A 84 -7.74 -21.53 -17.36
N PRO A 85 -8.89 -22.21 -17.52
CA PRO A 85 -9.87 -22.39 -16.43
C PRO A 85 -9.30 -23.13 -15.21
N ALA A 86 -8.38 -24.07 -15.44
CA ALA A 86 -7.73 -24.83 -14.36
C ALA A 86 -6.82 -23.93 -13.52
N ASP A 87 -5.98 -23.10 -14.16
CA ASP A 87 -5.10 -22.16 -13.45
C ASP A 87 -5.91 -21.08 -12.72
N LEU A 88 -6.99 -20.60 -13.35
CA LEU A 88 -7.92 -19.64 -12.74
C LEU A 88 -8.54 -20.20 -11.46
N ALA A 89 -9.00 -21.45 -11.47
CA ALA A 89 -9.55 -22.11 -10.29
C ALA A 89 -8.49 -22.32 -9.19
N ALA A 90 -7.26 -22.70 -9.56
CA ALA A 90 -6.16 -22.85 -8.61
C ALA A 90 -5.76 -21.51 -7.96
N SER A 91 -5.72 -20.43 -8.73
CA SER A 91 -5.51 -19.07 -8.25
C SER A 91 -6.65 -18.61 -7.33
N ALA A 92 -7.90 -18.83 -7.71
CA ALA A 92 -9.04 -18.49 -6.88
C ALA A 92 -9.05 -19.25 -5.54
N ALA A 93 -8.60 -20.51 -5.53
CA ALA A 93 -8.42 -21.26 -4.30
C ALA A 93 -7.34 -20.68 -3.38
N ARG A 94 -6.23 -20.13 -3.93
CA ARG A 94 -5.23 -19.39 -3.14
C ARG A 94 -5.82 -18.11 -2.55
N VAL A 95 -6.48 -17.31 -3.38
CA VAL A 95 -7.11 -16.05 -2.99
C VAL A 95 -8.24 -16.26 -1.96
N ALA A 96 -8.94 -17.40 -2.02
CA ALA A 96 -9.90 -17.82 -0.99
C ALA A 96 -9.22 -18.14 0.35
N ARG A 97 -8.07 -18.83 0.34
CA ARG A 97 -7.28 -19.09 1.58
C ARG A 97 -6.79 -17.80 2.23
N ASP A 98 -6.53 -16.77 1.44
CA ASP A 98 -6.17 -15.43 1.91
C ASP A 98 -7.39 -14.62 2.40
N GLY A 99 -8.59 -15.21 2.36
CA GLY A 99 -9.82 -14.63 2.90
C GLY A 99 -10.44 -13.53 2.05
N TRP A 100 -10.09 -13.45 0.76
CA TRP A 100 -10.72 -12.51 -0.19
C TRP A 100 -11.98 -13.09 -0.84
N LEU A 101 -12.10 -14.41 -0.91
CA LEU A 101 -13.24 -15.13 -1.48
C LEU A 101 -13.82 -16.09 -0.45
N ALA A 102 -15.15 -16.13 -0.35
CA ALA A 102 -15.87 -17.08 0.49
C ALA A 102 -16.28 -18.34 -0.27
N ARG A 103 -16.56 -18.22 -1.57
CA ARG A 103 -16.94 -19.35 -2.42
C ARG A 103 -16.33 -19.22 -3.80
N VAL A 104 -15.90 -20.36 -4.32
CA VAL A 104 -15.33 -20.54 -5.67
C VAL A 104 -15.96 -21.78 -6.27
N GLU A 105 -16.54 -21.68 -7.47
CA GLU A 105 -17.21 -22.81 -8.11
C GLU A 105 -17.07 -22.77 -9.64
N SER A 106 -16.48 -23.83 -10.22
CA SER A 106 -16.34 -23.96 -11.67
C SER A 106 -17.65 -24.42 -12.31
N ARG A 107 -18.11 -23.74 -13.36
CA ARG A 107 -19.29 -24.12 -14.16
C ARG A 107 -19.00 -23.91 -15.64
N GLY A 108 -18.71 -24.99 -16.35
CA GLY A 108 -18.34 -24.92 -17.76
C GLY A 108 -17.04 -24.14 -17.95
N ASP A 109 -17.08 -23.11 -18.79
CA ASP A 109 -15.93 -22.26 -19.10
C ASP A 109 -15.77 -21.06 -18.14
N ALA A 110 -16.71 -20.86 -17.21
CA ALA A 110 -16.72 -19.76 -16.25
C ALA A 110 -16.46 -20.24 -14.82
N LEU A 111 -15.86 -19.36 -14.02
CA LEU A 111 -15.67 -19.56 -12.59
C LEU A 111 -16.55 -18.57 -11.81
N TYR A 112 -17.44 -19.08 -10.97
CA TYR A 112 -18.14 -18.29 -9.98
C TYR A 112 -17.20 -17.96 -8.83
N ILE A 113 -17.17 -16.69 -8.44
CA ILE A 113 -16.49 -16.24 -7.23
C ILE A 113 -17.39 -15.31 -6.41
N GLU A 114 -17.34 -15.47 -5.10
CA GLU A 114 -18.16 -14.72 -4.14
C GLU A 114 -17.27 -14.16 -3.04
N MET A 115 -17.46 -12.88 -2.70
CA MET A 115 -16.75 -12.28 -1.57
C MET A 115 -17.37 -12.71 -0.23
N PRO A 116 -16.61 -12.71 0.88
CA PRO A 116 -17.17 -12.91 2.22
C PRO A 116 -18.23 -11.87 2.57
N ASP A 117 -19.00 -12.14 3.63
CA ASP A 117 -19.97 -11.16 4.12
C ASP A 117 -19.25 -9.86 4.56
N PRO A 118 -19.51 -8.69 3.95
CA PRO A 118 -18.91 -7.40 4.30
C PRO A 118 -19.20 -6.95 5.72
N GLN A 119 -20.23 -7.49 6.39
CA GLN A 119 -20.45 -7.23 7.82
C GLN A 119 -19.52 -8.07 8.71
N ASN A 120 -18.91 -9.13 8.17
CA ASN A 120 -18.05 -10.06 8.89
C ASN A 120 -16.89 -10.55 8.01
N LEU A 121 -16.05 -9.61 7.56
CA LEU A 121 -14.90 -9.94 6.71
C LEU A 121 -13.87 -10.77 7.49
N PRO A 122 -13.28 -11.81 6.86
CA PRO A 122 -12.20 -12.58 7.46
C PRO A 122 -11.04 -11.69 7.91
N PRO A 123 -10.49 -11.91 9.12
CA PRO A 123 -9.37 -11.12 9.61
C PRO A 123 -8.11 -11.35 8.77
N LEU A 124 -7.39 -10.28 8.46
CA LEU A 124 -6.07 -10.36 7.85
C LEU A 124 -5.05 -10.87 8.88
N LEU A 125 -4.11 -11.70 8.43
CA LEU A 125 -2.89 -11.96 9.19
C LEU A 125 -2.02 -10.70 9.20
N ALA A 126 -1.32 -10.45 10.30
CA ALA A 126 -0.49 -9.26 10.46
C ALA A 126 0.60 -9.12 9.39
N GLU A 127 1.23 -10.21 8.95
CA GLU A 127 2.15 -10.21 7.79
C GLU A 127 1.47 -9.64 6.55
N ARG A 128 0.34 -10.23 6.17
CA ARG A 128 -0.40 -9.82 4.97
C ARG A 128 -0.89 -8.38 5.07
N ALA A 129 -1.32 -7.95 6.25
CA ALA A 129 -1.70 -6.56 6.49
C ALA A 129 -0.52 -5.61 6.27
N LEU A 130 0.67 -5.94 6.76
CA LEU A 130 1.86 -5.12 6.56
C LEU A 130 2.34 -5.11 5.10
N ASP A 131 2.30 -6.23 4.39
CA ASP A 131 2.55 -6.27 2.93
C ASP A 131 1.62 -5.31 2.17
N LEU A 132 0.31 -5.35 2.47
CA LEU A 132 -0.68 -4.45 1.88
C LEU A 132 -0.42 -2.99 2.28
N ALA A 133 -0.03 -2.72 3.53
CA ALA A 133 0.28 -1.37 3.99
C ALA A 133 1.51 -0.79 3.28
N ILE A 134 2.53 -1.62 3.02
CA ILE A 134 3.72 -1.24 2.22
C ILE A 134 3.31 -0.89 0.80
N GLU A 135 2.48 -1.73 0.16
CA GLU A 135 2.00 -1.48 -1.21
C GLU A 135 1.20 -0.18 -1.31
N VAL A 136 0.28 0.06 -0.37
CA VAL A 136 -0.49 1.31 -0.29
C VAL A 136 0.44 2.52 -0.05
N THR A 137 1.38 2.40 0.89
CA THR A 137 2.34 3.48 1.21
C THR A 137 3.20 3.82 0.00
N ALA A 138 3.75 2.82 -0.69
CA ALA A 138 4.62 3.01 -1.84
C ALA A 138 3.89 3.61 -3.04
N ALA A 139 2.60 3.28 -3.23
CA ALA A 139 1.79 3.74 -4.36
C ALA A 139 1.50 5.24 -4.39
N PHE A 140 1.80 5.98 -3.32
CA PHE A 140 1.78 7.44 -3.36
C PHE A 140 3.05 8.03 -4.00
N GLU A 141 4.17 7.31 -4.01
CA GLU A 141 5.45 7.80 -4.52
C GLU A 141 5.67 7.45 -5.98
N THR A 142 5.01 6.38 -6.46
CA THR A 142 5.29 5.80 -7.77
C THR A 142 4.05 5.27 -8.47
N SER A 143 4.09 5.39 -9.80
CA SER A 143 3.28 4.59 -10.70
C SER A 143 4.15 3.47 -11.27
N GLY A 144 3.74 2.21 -11.06
CA GLY A 144 4.48 1.04 -11.54
C GLY A 144 4.99 0.18 -10.39
N ASP A 145 6.08 -0.56 -10.63
CA ASP A 145 6.67 -1.44 -9.64
C ASP A 145 7.52 -0.65 -8.64
N PRO A 146 7.09 -0.52 -7.37
CA PRO A 146 7.77 0.34 -6.40
C PRO A 146 9.17 -0.15 -6.02
N TYR A 147 9.49 -1.43 -6.24
CA TYR A 147 10.85 -1.96 -6.01
C TYR A 147 11.86 -1.46 -7.02
N GLN A 148 11.40 -0.91 -8.15
CA GLN A 148 12.25 -0.40 -9.21
C GLN A 148 12.36 1.14 -9.19
N GLN A 149 11.72 1.80 -8.22
CA GLN A 149 11.73 3.25 -8.07
C GLN A 149 13.13 3.74 -7.65
N VAL A 150 13.73 4.58 -8.49
CA VAL A 150 15.02 5.23 -8.26
C VAL A 150 14.83 6.74 -8.33
N THR A 151 15.18 7.45 -7.27
CA THR A 151 15.03 8.91 -7.20
C THR A 151 16.37 9.56 -6.85
N GLY A 152 16.76 10.59 -7.60
CA GLY A 152 17.96 11.39 -7.35
C GLY A 152 17.83 12.36 -6.16
N ASN A 153 18.84 13.20 -5.97
CA ASN A 153 19.00 14.09 -4.82
C ASN A 153 18.18 15.40 -4.95
N PHE A 154 16.85 15.30 -5.04
CA PHE A 154 15.98 16.49 -5.19
C PHE A 154 15.71 17.22 -3.86
N ASP A 155 15.81 16.52 -2.73
CA ASP A 155 15.47 16.99 -1.38
C ASP A 155 16.68 17.06 -0.43
N GLY A 156 17.87 16.73 -0.91
CA GLY A 156 19.09 16.67 -0.10
C GLY A 156 19.37 15.32 0.57
N ALA A 157 18.50 14.32 0.39
CA ALA A 157 18.69 12.98 0.98
C ALA A 157 19.63 12.06 0.17
N GLY A 158 20.14 12.51 -0.97
CA GLY A 158 20.94 11.72 -1.90
C GLY A 158 20.08 10.81 -2.78
N LEU A 159 20.60 9.63 -3.09
CA LEU A 159 19.87 8.58 -3.80
C LEU A 159 18.81 7.96 -2.88
N SER A 160 17.56 7.89 -3.34
CA SER A 160 16.46 7.15 -2.72
C SER A 160 16.03 5.96 -3.59
N PHE A 161 15.73 4.82 -2.97
CA PHE A 161 15.45 3.58 -3.70
C PHE A 161 14.33 2.74 -3.06
N GLY A 162 13.51 2.11 -3.91
CA GLY A 162 12.55 1.07 -3.53
C GLY A 162 11.26 1.57 -2.85
N PRO A 163 10.36 0.66 -2.41
CA PRO A 163 9.03 1.00 -1.91
C PRO A 163 9.02 1.87 -0.65
N LEU A 164 10.09 1.78 0.15
CA LEU A 164 10.23 2.53 1.40
C LEU A 164 11.01 3.84 1.22
N GLN A 165 11.44 4.15 -0.02
CA GLN A 165 12.32 5.28 -0.34
C GLN A 165 13.52 5.37 0.62
N VAL A 166 14.16 4.23 0.89
CA VAL A 166 15.39 4.21 1.69
C VAL A 166 16.46 5.04 0.98
N ASN A 167 17.23 5.81 1.74
CA ASN A 167 18.12 6.81 1.17
C ASN A 167 19.47 6.93 1.88
N LEU A 168 20.42 7.52 1.17
CA LEU A 168 21.80 7.70 1.66
C LEU A 168 21.88 8.68 2.83
N GLY A 169 21.10 9.77 2.80
CA GLY A 169 21.14 10.83 3.80
C GLY A 169 20.79 10.33 5.21
N THR A 170 19.81 9.42 5.31
CA THR A 170 19.38 8.82 6.58
C THR A 170 20.18 7.58 6.97
N GLY A 171 20.95 6.98 6.05
CA GLY A 171 21.68 5.74 6.32
C GLY A 171 20.87 4.46 6.06
N THR A 172 19.61 4.60 5.64
CA THR A 172 18.68 3.47 5.52
C THR A 172 18.98 2.60 4.30
N LEU A 173 19.43 3.19 3.19
CA LEU A 173 19.82 2.44 1.99
C LEU A 173 21.07 1.61 2.24
N GLN A 174 22.03 2.16 2.98
CA GLN A 174 23.28 1.49 3.34
C GLN A 174 23.00 0.26 4.22
N GLU A 175 22.12 0.41 5.20
CA GLU A 175 21.71 -0.70 6.06
C GLU A 175 20.98 -1.79 5.27
N LEU A 176 20.06 -1.44 4.37
CA LEU A 176 19.37 -2.41 3.53
C LEU A 176 20.35 -3.17 2.62
N CYS A 177 21.28 -2.46 1.97
CA CYS A 177 22.31 -3.10 1.14
C CYS A 177 23.23 -3.99 1.97
N ARG A 178 23.62 -3.58 3.19
CA ARG A 178 24.42 -4.41 4.10
C ARG A 178 23.69 -5.70 4.45
N ARG A 179 22.40 -5.64 4.77
CA ARG A 179 21.58 -6.83 5.09
C ARG A 179 21.42 -7.78 3.92
N TYR A 180 21.30 -7.23 2.71
CA TYR A 180 21.20 -8.04 1.50
C TYR A 180 22.54 -8.68 1.14
N ALA A 181 23.65 -7.92 1.19
CA ALA A 181 24.99 -8.45 0.99
C ALA A 181 25.33 -9.56 2.00
N ALA A 182 24.92 -9.42 3.27
CA ALA A 182 25.10 -10.46 4.28
C ALA A 182 24.32 -11.75 4.00
N ARG A 183 23.29 -11.70 3.13
CA ARG A 183 22.55 -12.88 2.68
C ARG A 183 23.10 -13.47 1.40
N ASP A 184 23.41 -12.62 0.43
CA ASP A 184 23.86 -13.03 -0.89
C ASP A 184 24.61 -11.89 -1.61
N GLU A 185 25.89 -11.68 -1.23
CA GLU A 185 26.74 -10.67 -1.87
C GLU A 185 26.97 -10.97 -3.36
N ALA A 186 27.08 -12.25 -3.73
CA ALA A 186 27.33 -12.64 -5.12
C ALA A 186 26.19 -12.17 -6.04
N ARG A 187 24.94 -12.37 -5.61
CA ARG A 187 23.76 -11.95 -6.35
C ARG A 187 23.57 -10.43 -6.39
N LEU A 188 23.87 -9.75 -5.29
CA LEU A 188 23.89 -8.28 -5.27
C LEU A 188 24.97 -7.72 -6.22
N SER A 189 26.17 -8.32 -6.20
CA SER A 189 27.27 -7.98 -7.11
C SER A 189 26.86 -8.18 -8.57
N GLU A 190 26.24 -9.32 -8.90
CA GLU A 190 25.72 -9.60 -10.25
C GLU A 190 24.73 -8.54 -10.73
N CYS A 191 23.84 -8.06 -9.86
CA CYS A 191 22.90 -6.99 -10.22
C CYS A 191 23.63 -5.69 -10.63
N PHE A 192 24.74 -5.35 -9.96
CA PHE A 192 25.52 -4.17 -10.29
C PHE A 192 26.50 -4.38 -11.45
N GLY A 193 26.98 -5.60 -11.68
CA GLY A 193 27.98 -5.91 -12.71
C GLY A 193 29.24 -5.06 -12.52
N ASP A 194 29.72 -4.44 -13.60
CA ASP A 194 30.92 -3.59 -13.59
C ASP A 194 30.83 -2.37 -12.65
N LEU A 195 29.61 -1.99 -12.24
CA LEU A 195 29.40 -0.90 -11.26
C LEU A 195 29.65 -1.35 -9.81
N TRP A 196 29.79 -2.65 -9.54
CA TRP A 196 29.91 -3.18 -8.19
C TRP A 196 31.11 -2.61 -7.40
N PRO A 197 32.34 -2.52 -7.95
CA PRO A 197 33.47 -1.94 -7.22
C PRO A 197 33.23 -0.47 -6.84
N GLN A 198 32.58 0.30 -7.71
CA GLN A 198 32.22 1.69 -7.44
C GLN A 198 31.13 1.80 -6.37
N TRP A 199 30.13 0.91 -6.41
CA TRP A 199 29.08 0.83 -5.40
C TRP A 199 29.66 0.53 -4.01
N GLN A 200 30.53 -0.46 -3.92
CA GLN A 200 31.22 -0.78 -2.67
C GLN A 200 32.11 0.38 -2.20
N GLY A 201 32.82 1.03 -3.13
CA GLY A 201 33.61 2.23 -2.83
C GLY A 201 32.76 3.35 -2.23
N MET A 202 31.57 3.61 -2.80
CA MET A 202 30.61 4.58 -2.29
C MET A 202 30.14 4.22 -0.87
N LEU A 203 29.76 2.97 -0.61
CA LEU A 203 29.32 2.53 0.71
C LEU A 203 30.41 2.65 1.79
N ARG A 204 31.69 2.58 1.42
CA ARG A 204 32.85 2.72 2.32
C ARG A 204 33.30 4.17 2.57
N LEU A 205 32.68 5.15 1.92
CA LEU A 205 32.98 6.57 2.17
C LEU A 205 32.78 6.91 3.65
N ARG A 206 33.66 7.77 4.20
CA ARG A 206 33.76 8.03 5.65
C ARG A 206 32.54 8.73 6.25
N SER A 207 31.68 9.34 5.43
CA SER A 207 30.51 10.08 5.91
C SER A 207 29.33 9.98 4.94
N ARG A 208 28.12 10.06 5.51
CA ARG A 208 26.88 10.17 4.72
C ARG A 208 26.89 11.40 3.81
N ALA A 209 27.49 12.50 4.24
CA ALA A 209 27.63 13.70 3.42
C ALA A 209 28.45 13.45 2.15
N GLN A 210 29.50 12.61 2.20
CA GLN A 210 30.25 12.21 1.00
C GLN A 210 29.40 11.33 0.08
N GLN A 211 28.61 10.40 0.63
CA GLN A 211 27.72 9.53 -0.14
C GLN A 211 26.60 10.34 -0.83
N VAL A 212 26.03 11.32 -0.12
CA VAL A 212 25.05 12.25 -0.70
C VAL A 212 25.68 13.07 -1.83
N ARG A 213 26.91 13.58 -1.66
CA ARG A 213 27.61 14.29 -2.75
C ARG A 213 27.87 13.40 -3.97
N TRP A 214 28.22 12.13 -3.76
CA TRP A 214 28.34 11.16 -4.85
C TRP A 214 27.01 11.00 -5.61
N ALA A 215 25.91 10.83 -4.89
CA ALA A 215 24.59 10.73 -5.51
C ALA A 215 24.17 12.03 -6.19
N ASP A 216 24.53 13.18 -5.63
CA ASP A 216 24.26 14.49 -6.21
C ASP A 216 24.92 14.65 -7.59
N ALA A 217 26.18 14.22 -7.73
CA ALA A 217 26.90 14.24 -9.01
C ALA A 217 26.28 13.35 -10.10
N LEU A 218 25.57 12.30 -9.69
CA LEU A 218 24.86 11.37 -10.58
C LEU A 218 23.39 11.74 -10.78
N SER A 219 22.88 12.72 -10.03
CA SER A 219 21.50 13.17 -10.16
C SER A 219 21.31 13.99 -11.45
N ARG A 220 20.13 13.89 -12.06
CA ARG A 220 19.84 14.43 -13.40
C ARG A 220 18.56 15.26 -13.41
N GLY A 221 18.49 16.16 -14.39
CA GLY A 221 17.38 17.10 -14.58
C GLY A 221 17.48 18.35 -13.70
N SER A 222 16.72 19.39 -14.04
CA SER A 222 16.75 20.70 -13.36
C SER A 222 16.40 20.63 -11.87
N ARG A 223 15.62 19.63 -11.46
CA ARG A 223 15.23 19.36 -10.06
C ARG A 223 16.03 18.22 -9.42
N LYS A 224 17.03 17.65 -10.10
CA LYS A 224 17.81 16.50 -9.61
C LYS A 224 17.00 15.26 -9.21
N ALA A 225 15.77 15.14 -9.70
CA ALA A 225 14.90 14.00 -9.39
C ALA A 225 15.26 12.73 -10.19
N GLY A 226 15.86 12.89 -11.38
CA GLY A 226 16.38 11.76 -12.15
C GLY A 226 17.73 11.29 -11.62
N PHE A 227 18.15 10.09 -12.03
CA PHE A 227 19.46 9.53 -11.70
C PHE A 227 20.16 9.03 -12.97
N ASP A 228 21.46 8.79 -12.88
CA ASP A 228 22.26 8.28 -13.98
C ASP A 228 21.68 6.97 -14.54
N ALA A 229 21.66 6.82 -15.87
CA ALA A 229 20.95 5.73 -16.53
C ALA A 229 21.56 4.35 -16.25
N GLY A 230 22.89 4.25 -16.20
CA GLY A 230 23.58 2.98 -15.92
C GLY A 230 23.32 2.51 -14.49
N TRP A 231 23.39 3.43 -13.54
CA TRP A 231 23.06 3.16 -12.14
C TRP A 231 21.58 2.85 -11.93
N THR A 232 20.69 3.57 -12.62
CA THR A 232 19.25 3.31 -12.58
C THR A 232 18.95 1.89 -13.04
N ALA A 233 19.53 1.45 -14.16
CA ALA A 233 19.35 0.09 -14.66
C ALA A 233 19.87 -0.98 -13.68
N ALA A 234 21.01 -0.74 -13.03
CA ALA A 234 21.55 -1.63 -12.01
C ALA A 234 20.63 -1.74 -10.78
N LEU A 235 20.17 -0.61 -10.25
CA LEU A 235 19.22 -0.57 -9.13
C LEU A 235 17.89 -1.23 -9.51
N GLN A 236 17.41 -1.07 -10.73
CA GLN A 236 16.20 -1.76 -11.20
C GLN A 236 16.40 -3.28 -11.34
N ARG A 237 17.62 -3.78 -11.61
CA ARG A 237 17.93 -5.22 -11.50
C ARG A 237 17.86 -5.68 -10.06
N VAL A 238 18.47 -4.94 -9.12
CA VAL A 238 18.33 -5.21 -7.67
C VAL A 238 16.85 -5.23 -7.25
N GLY A 239 16.06 -4.27 -7.72
CA GLY A 239 14.63 -4.17 -7.44
C GLY A 239 13.79 -5.30 -8.02
N ARG A 240 14.25 -5.98 -9.08
CA ARG A 240 13.58 -7.16 -9.64
C ARG A 240 13.98 -8.45 -8.93
N ASP A 241 15.05 -8.42 -8.14
CA ASP A 241 15.55 -9.60 -7.46
C ASP A 241 14.62 -10.06 -6.33
N THR A 242 14.23 -11.33 -6.36
CA THR A 242 13.28 -11.90 -5.39
C THR A 242 13.84 -11.95 -3.97
N VAL A 243 15.16 -12.16 -3.81
CA VAL A 243 15.80 -12.19 -2.48
C VAL A 243 15.92 -10.78 -1.93
N PHE A 244 16.25 -9.80 -2.77
CA PHE A 244 16.23 -8.40 -2.37
C PHE A 244 14.83 -7.93 -1.95
N ARG A 245 13.79 -8.32 -2.68
CA ARG A 245 12.39 -8.00 -2.31
C ARG A 245 12.03 -8.60 -0.96
N ALA A 246 12.32 -9.88 -0.75
CA ALA A 246 12.10 -10.54 0.53
C ALA A 246 12.85 -9.83 1.67
N GLU A 247 14.08 -9.35 1.40
CA GLU A 247 14.84 -8.63 2.39
C GLU A 247 14.32 -7.21 2.67
N THR A 248 13.84 -6.52 1.64
CA THR A 248 13.20 -5.22 1.79
C THR A 248 11.95 -5.34 2.65
N LEU A 249 11.15 -6.40 2.47
CA LEU A 249 10.00 -6.68 3.33
C LEU A 249 10.45 -6.90 4.78
N ARG A 250 11.41 -7.79 5.04
CA ARG A 250 11.99 -8.01 6.39
C ARG A 250 12.50 -6.73 7.03
N TYR A 251 13.23 -5.91 6.27
CA TYR A 251 13.68 -4.61 6.73
C TYR A 251 12.51 -3.68 7.07
N ALA A 252 11.44 -3.69 6.27
CA ALA A 252 10.22 -2.91 6.52
C ALA A 252 9.54 -3.34 7.83
N TYR A 253 9.47 -4.64 8.08
CA TYR A 253 8.96 -5.23 9.32
C TYR A 253 9.80 -4.78 10.52
N ASP A 254 11.10 -5.00 10.48
CA ASP A 254 12.01 -4.71 11.60
C ASP A 254 12.06 -3.21 11.93
N THR A 255 11.99 -2.36 10.90
CA THR A 255 12.21 -0.92 11.08
C THR A 255 10.91 -0.17 11.31
N TYR A 256 9.93 -0.34 10.42
CA TYR A 256 8.69 0.43 10.44
C TYR A 256 7.56 -0.30 11.15
N GLY A 257 7.55 -1.64 11.13
CA GLY A 257 6.71 -2.45 12.00
C GLY A 257 6.93 -2.06 13.46
N ARG A 258 8.19 -2.01 13.93
CA ARG A 258 8.51 -1.59 15.31
C ARG A 258 8.02 -0.19 15.67
N LYS A 259 8.13 0.77 14.75
CA LYS A 259 7.60 2.13 14.95
C LYS A 259 6.07 2.13 15.09
N LEU A 260 5.38 1.29 14.32
CA LEU A 260 3.95 1.08 14.45
C LEU A 260 3.60 0.50 15.83
N ILE A 261 4.35 -0.49 16.34
CA ILE A 261 4.16 -1.03 17.70
C ILE A 261 4.18 0.09 18.73
N VAL A 262 5.23 0.94 18.68
CA VAL A 262 5.42 2.04 19.63
C VAL A 262 4.25 3.02 19.56
N ALA A 263 3.82 3.38 18.35
CA ALA A 263 2.67 4.26 18.15
C ALA A 263 1.37 3.66 18.72
N LEU A 264 1.12 2.38 18.47
CA LEU A 264 -0.06 1.66 18.97
C LEU A 264 -0.05 1.55 20.50
N ALA A 265 1.08 1.18 21.09
CA ALA A 265 1.25 1.09 22.54
C ALA A 265 1.00 2.44 23.22
N TRP A 266 1.55 3.52 22.64
CA TRP A 266 1.32 4.86 23.15
C TRP A 266 -0.15 5.29 23.04
N LEU A 267 -0.79 5.07 21.88
CA LEU A 267 -2.21 5.38 21.67
C LEU A 267 -3.12 4.62 22.66
N LYS A 268 -2.86 3.33 22.86
CA LYS A 268 -3.57 2.50 23.86
C LYS A 268 -3.42 3.05 25.27
N GLY A 269 -2.23 3.56 25.62
CA GLY A 269 -1.96 4.16 26.93
C GLY A 269 -2.70 5.47 27.18
N VAL A 270 -2.97 6.27 26.15
CA VAL A 270 -3.72 7.54 26.28
C VAL A 270 -5.23 7.36 26.12
N ARG A 271 -5.68 6.36 25.37
CA ARG A 271 -7.10 6.03 25.18
C ARG A 271 -7.25 4.51 24.97
N PRO A 272 -7.99 3.78 25.81
CA PRO A 272 -8.12 2.32 25.73
C PRO A 272 -9.08 1.86 24.61
N VAL A 273 -8.91 2.37 23.40
CA VAL A 273 -9.59 1.92 22.18
C VAL A 273 -8.68 0.92 21.47
N ILE A 274 -9.23 -0.22 21.07
CA ILE A 274 -8.49 -1.26 20.35
C ILE A 274 -8.41 -0.88 18.87
N LEU A 275 -7.19 -0.63 18.38
CA LEU A 275 -6.91 -0.38 16.97
C LEU A 275 -6.58 -1.70 16.28
N ARG A 276 -7.52 -2.25 15.51
CA ARG A 276 -7.38 -3.54 14.81
C ARG A 276 -7.80 -3.49 13.35
N ASN A 277 -8.55 -2.48 12.92
CA ASN A 277 -8.94 -2.36 11.52
C ASN A 277 -7.73 -2.05 10.65
N PHE A 278 -7.64 -2.75 9.53
CA PHE A 278 -6.53 -2.63 8.61
C PHE A 278 -6.32 -1.19 8.11
N ARG A 279 -7.37 -0.42 7.83
CA ARG A 279 -7.26 0.97 7.38
C ARG A 279 -6.57 1.86 8.41
N CYS A 280 -6.95 1.70 9.68
CA CYS A 280 -6.32 2.43 10.79
C CYS A 280 -4.84 2.08 10.92
N LEU A 281 -4.52 0.79 10.86
CA LEU A 281 -3.14 0.31 10.93
C LEU A 281 -2.30 0.77 9.74
N ALA A 282 -2.84 0.74 8.52
CA ALA A 282 -2.16 1.21 7.32
C ALA A 282 -1.88 2.72 7.36
N ALA A 283 -2.82 3.53 7.86
CA ALA A 283 -2.63 4.96 8.00
C ALA A 283 -1.54 5.32 9.03
N LEU A 284 -1.49 4.58 10.14
CA LEU A 284 -0.42 4.71 11.15
C LEU A 284 0.93 4.18 10.64
N TYR A 285 0.93 3.11 9.85
CA TYR A 285 2.13 2.59 9.21
C TYR A 285 2.74 3.63 8.26
N ASP A 286 1.92 4.23 7.38
CA ASP A 286 2.33 5.31 6.48
C ASP A 286 2.88 6.53 7.25
N LEU A 287 2.25 6.87 8.38
CA LEU A 287 2.79 7.86 9.32
C LEU A 287 4.18 7.50 9.83
N CYS A 288 4.39 6.26 10.28
CA CYS A 288 5.70 5.81 10.77
C CYS A 288 6.78 5.83 9.68
N VAL A 289 6.43 5.51 8.43
CA VAL A 289 7.35 5.58 7.28
C VAL A 289 7.74 7.03 7.00
N GLN A 290 6.74 7.90 6.81
CA GLN A 290 6.95 9.28 6.33
C GLN A 290 7.41 10.25 7.42
N GLN A 291 7.01 10.02 8.67
CA GLN A 291 7.16 10.97 9.78
C GLN A 291 7.83 10.38 11.02
N GLY A 292 8.21 9.11 10.98
CA GLY A 292 9.04 8.42 11.97
C GLY A 292 8.32 7.95 13.23
N SER A 293 7.56 8.83 13.89
CA SER A 293 6.85 8.54 15.15
C SER A 293 5.75 9.57 15.42
N LEU A 294 4.97 9.35 16.47
CA LEU A 294 3.97 10.30 16.99
C LEU A 294 4.56 11.37 17.93
N ASP A 295 5.83 11.25 18.34
CA ASP A 295 6.41 11.99 19.47
C ASP A 295 6.19 13.51 19.39
N ARG A 296 6.41 14.08 18.21
CA ARG A 296 6.27 15.54 17.96
C ARG A 296 4.84 16.06 18.17
N ALA A 297 3.85 15.18 18.21
CA ALA A 297 2.44 15.53 18.34
C ALA A 297 1.77 14.96 19.61
N HIS A 298 2.50 14.28 20.50
CA HIS A 298 1.93 13.65 21.70
C HIS A 298 1.06 14.60 22.53
N THR A 299 1.55 15.82 22.80
CA THR A 299 0.79 16.81 23.60
C THR A 299 -0.49 17.26 22.89
N ALA A 300 -0.44 17.51 21.58
CA ALA A 300 -1.61 17.93 20.81
C ALA A 300 -2.66 16.81 20.72
N ILE A 301 -2.20 15.57 20.50
CA ILE A 301 -3.07 14.39 20.46
C ILE A 301 -3.76 14.17 21.80
N ARG A 302 -3.05 14.23 22.94
CA ARG A 302 -3.68 14.08 24.28
C ARG A 302 -4.78 15.10 24.52
N ARG A 303 -4.48 16.39 24.28
CA ARG A 303 -5.46 17.48 24.43
C ARG A 303 -6.70 17.27 23.56
N ARG A 304 -6.50 16.78 22.34
CA ARG A 304 -7.61 16.52 21.42
C ARG A 304 -8.43 15.30 21.82
N ILE A 305 -7.79 14.24 22.31
CA ILE A 305 -8.47 13.06 22.88
C ILE A 305 -9.32 13.46 24.10
N GLU A 306 -8.79 14.28 25.01
CA GLU A 306 -9.53 14.77 26.19
C GLU A 306 -10.77 15.57 25.79
N ARG A 307 -10.66 16.38 24.73
CA ARG A 307 -11.75 17.23 24.23
C ARG A 307 -12.80 16.46 23.43
N GLU A 308 -12.38 15.55 22.56
CA GLU A 308 -13.25 14.90 21.57
C GLU A 308 -13.73 13.50 22.01
N ASP A 309 -13.14 12.94 23.05
CA ASP A 309 -13.49 11.64 23.64
C ASP A 309 -13.70 10.51 22.59
N PRO A 310 -12.73 10.23 21.69
CA PRO A 310 -12.94 9.28 20.59
C PRO A 310 -13.37 7.90 21.11
N ARG A 311 -14.46 7.36 20.56
CA ARG A 311 -15.10 6.10 21.02
C ARG A 311 -14.75 4.90 20.15
N ASP A 312 -14.24 5.13 18.96
CA ASP A 312 -13.86 4.08 18.01
C ASP A 312 -12.45 4.29 17.44
N GLU A 313 -11.95 3.25 16.78
CA GLU A 313 -10.60 3.21 16.24
C GLU A 313 -10.36 4.21 15.10
N PHE A 314 -11.39 4.52 14.30
CA PHE A 314 -11.25 5.48 13.20
C PHE A 314 -11.12 6.91 13.75
N ALA A 315 -11.93 7.28 14.74
CA ALA A 315 -11.85 8.58 15.40
C ALA A 315 -10.48 8.78 16.07
N LEU A 316 -10.00 7.77 16.81
CA LEU A 316 -8.69 7.84 17.45
C LEU A 316 -7.54 7.92 16.43
N THR A 317 -7.57 7.11 15.38
CA THR A 317 -6.55 7.17 14.32
C THR A 317 -6.59 8.50 13.58
N ARG A 318 -7.78 9.05 13.29
CA ARG A 318 -7.92 10.37 12.65
C ARG A 318 -7.21 11.46 13.44
N ILE A 319 -7.44 11.53 14.76
CA ILE A 319 -6.74 12.48 15.64
C ILE A 319 -5.23 12.29 15.54
N ALA A 320 -4.74 11.06 15.64
CA ALA A 320 -3.31 10.77 15.60
C ALA A 320 -2.65 11.25 14.29
N VAL A 321 -3.25 10.93 13.14
CA VAL A 321 -2.66 11.28 11.83
C VAL A 321 -2.77 12.77 11.50
N GLU A 322 -3.86 13.42 11.89
CA GLU A 322 -4.04 14.86 11.69
C GLU A 322 -3.07 15.68 12.54
N GLU A 323 -3.02 15.43 13.85
CA GLU A 323 -2.12 16.17 14.74
C GLU A 323 -0.66 15.93 14.40
N ARG A 324 -0.28 14.70 14.05
CA ARG A 324 1.08 14.44 13.61
C ARG A 324 1.41 15.11 12.27
N GLY A 325 0.44 15.18 11.36
CA GLY A 325 0.56 15.95 10.12
C GLY A 325 0.80 17.45 10.37
N ARG A 326 0.11 18.05 11.35
CA ARG A 326 0.29 19.47 11.74
C ARG A 326 1.67 19.79 12.30
N ALA A 327 2.39 18.81 12.83
CA ALA A 327 3.77 18.97 13.29
C ALA A 327 4.82 18.98 12.15
N ALA A 328 4.41 18.85 10.89
CA ALA A 328 5.27 19.10 9.72
C ALA A 328 5.46 20.60 9.46
N ASN A 329 6.43 20.93 8.59
CA ASN A 329 6.59 22.29 8.06
C ASN A 329 5.28 22.74 7.39
N ALA A 330 4.94 24.03 7.53
CA ALA A 330 3.62 24.56 7.15
C ALA A 330 3.19 24.17 5.72
N GLN A 331 4.10 24.26 4.75
CA GLN A 331 3.83 23.92 3.34
C GLN A 331 3.47 22.43 3.10
N TRP A 332 3.84 21.53 4.01
CA TRP A 332 3.66 20.07 3.88
C TRP A 332 2.50 19.53 4.73
N ARG A 333 1.87 20.34 5.57
CA ARG A 333 0.83 19.87 6.51
C ARG A 333 -0.38 19.29 5.76
N ALA A 334 -0.91 20.02 4.79
CA ALA A 334 -2.06 19.57 4.01
C ALA A 334 -1.77 18.27 3.24
N ASP A 335 -0.57 18.16 2.65
CA ASP A 335 -0.12 16.97 1.94
C ASP A 335 -0.04 15.75 2.88
N CYS A 336 0.66 15.92 4.01
CA CYS A 336 0.77 14.89 5.05
C CYS A 336 -0.60 14.38 5.54
N ILE A 337 -1.52 15.29 5.84
CA ILE A 337 -2.82 14.91 6.40
C ILE A 337 -3.70 14.25 5.32
N SER A 338 -3.83 14.88 4.14
CA SER A 338 -4.68 14.35 3.07
C SER A 338 -4.27 12.96 2.61
N ARG A 339 -2.96 12.65 2.61
CA ARG A 339 -2.43 11.31 2.34
C ARG A 339 -2.95 10.26 3.30
N ARG A 340 -2.90 10.52 4.60
CA ARG A 340 -3.29 9.54 5.63
C ARG A 340 -4.80 9.43 5.77
N LEU A 341 -5.52 10.54 5.58
CA LEU A 341 -6.97 10.51 5.46
C LEU A 341 -7.41 9.77 4.20
N CYS A 342 -6.66 9.83 3.10
CA CYS A 342 -6.95 9.02 1.91
C CYS A 342 -6.90 7.52 2.20
N ILE A 343 -5.93 7.07 3.01
CA ILE A 343 -5.87 5.70 3.51
C ILE A 343 -7.04 5.42 4.47
N LEU A 344 -7.24 6.29 5.46
CA LEU A 344 -8.20 6.08 6.53
C LEU A 344 -9.63 6.05 6.00
N GLU A 345 -10.03 6.96 5.11
CA GLU A 345 -11.37 7.06 4.49
C GLU A 345 -11.53 6.14 3.28
N ARG A 346 -10.43 5.55 2.79
CA ARG A 346 -10.41 4.76 1.55
C ARG A 346 -10.84 5.59 0.33
N GLU A 347 -10.68 6.91 0.36
CA GLU A 347 -11.00 7.83 -0.74
C GLU A 347 -10.22 9.14 -0.63
N PRO A 348 -9.96 9.87 -1.73
CA PRO A 348 -9.20 11.12 -1.66
C PRO A 348 -9.87 12.21 -0.83
N VAL A 349 -9.28 12.56 0.31
CA VAL A 349 -9.78 13.62 1.20
C VAL A 349 -9.08 14.94 0.90
N ARG A 350 -9.85 15.98 0.60
CA ARG A 350 -9.30 17.34 0.45
C ARG A 350 -9.04 17.93 1.84
N VAL A 351 -7.82 18.42 2.04
CA VAL A 351 -7.40 19.08 3.28
C VAL A 351 -6.86 20.46 2.95
N VAL A 352 -7.22 21.45 3.79
CA VAL A 352 -6.68 22.81 3.74
C VAL A 352 -6.05 23.12 5.09
N GLU A 353 -4.75 23.38 5.10
CA GLU A 353 -3.97 23.66 6.31
C GLU A 353 -2.90 24.71 6.02
N SER A 354 -2.76 25.68 6.93
CA SER A 354 -1.77 26.78 6.79
C SER A 354 -1.80 27.48 5.42
N GLY A 355 -2.99 27.67 4.85
CA GLY A 355 -3.19 28.30 3.54
C GLY A 355 -2.89 27.42 2.32
N VAL A 356 -2.44 26.17 2.52
CA VAL A 356 -2.15 25.21 1.45
C VAL A 356 -3.26 24.17 1.36
N SER A 357 -3.69 23.85 0.15
CA SER A 357 -4.66 22.76 -0.11
C SER A 357 -3.95 21.56 -0.72
N ALA A 358 -4.30 20.36 -0.27
CA ALA A 358 -3.87 19.12 -0.89
C ALA A 358 -5.01 18.09 -0.90
N GLN A 359 -4.97 17.18 -1.88
CA GLN A 359 -5.87 16.03 -1.98
C GLN A 359 -5.10 14.89 -2.63
N ARG A 360 -4.50 14.04 -1.81
CA ARG A 360 -3.75 12.88 -2.29
C ARG A 360 -4.69 11.76 -2.69
N ASP A 361 -4.37 11.11 -3.80
CA ASP A 361 -5.06 9.92 -4.31
C ASP A 361 -4.10 8.73 -4.28
N ASN A 362 -4.65 7.53 -4.27
CA ASN A 362 -3.90 6.29 -4.26
C ASN A 362 -4.53 5.26 -5.22
N PRO A 363 -3.76 4.69 -6.18
CA PRO A 363 -4.29 3.68 -7.08
C PRO A 363 -4.65 2.37 -6.36
N GLN A 364 -4.09 2.13 -5.17
CA GLN A 364 -4.23 0.92 -4.37
C GLN A 364 -5.35 0.97 -3.31
N LEU A 365 -6.27 1.94 -3.38
CA LEU A 365 -7.41 2.02 -2.44
C LEU A 365 -8.27 0.74 -2.36
N HIS A 366 -8.21 -0.14 -3.35
CA HIS A 366 -8.91 -1.41 -3.33
C HIS A 366 -8.33 -2.39 -2.30
N LEU A 367 -7.04 -2.29 -1.98
CA LEU A 367 -6.35 -3.12 -0.98
C LEU A 367 -6.80 -2.83 0.45
N LEU A 368 -7.31 -1.62 0.70
CA LEU A 368 -7.71 -1.12 2.02
C LEU A 368 -9.03 -1.71 2.49
N ARG A 369 -9.00 -2.98 2.87
CA ARG A 369 -10.16 -3.72 3.38
C ARG A 369 -10.68 -3.13 4.70
N ASN A 370 -11.99 -3.16 4.89
CA ASN A 370 -12.61 -2.87 6.17
C ASN A 370 -12.61 -4.10 7.11
N ALA A 371 -11.44 -4.74 7.26
CA ALA A 371 -11.28 -6.00 7.97
C ALA A 371 -10.39 -5.83 9.21
N PRO A 372 -10.64 -6.58 10.30
CA PRO A 372 -9.73 -6.62 11.43
C PRO A 372 -8.42 -7.33 11.07
N VAL A 373 -7.34 -7.00 11.77
CA VAL A 373 -6.06 -7.69 11.68
C VAL A 373 -5.86 -8.50 12.96
N LYS A 374 -5.54 -9.79 12.80
CA LYS A 374 -5.26 -10.70 13.92
C LYS A 374 -3.77 -10.93 14.07
N GLN A 375 -3.37 -11.33 15.29
CA GLN A 375 -1.99 -11.67 15.64
C GLN A 375 -0.99 -10.52 15.47
N MET A 376 -1.44 -9.26 15.53
CA MET A 376 -0.54 -8.11 15.58
C MET A 376 0.47 -8.28 16.71
N GLU A 377 0.01 -8.74 17.89
CA GLU A 377 0.78 -9.06 19.10
C GLU A 377 2.05 -9.89 18.81
N ARG A 378 2.00 -10.82 17.85
CA ARG A 378 3.15 -11.69 17.50
C ARG A 378 4.27 -10.96 16.78
N TYR A 379 3.96 -9.81 16.18
CA TYR A 379 4.93 -8.87 15.64
C TYR A 379 5.23 -7.75 16.64
N LEU A 380 4.53 -7.70 17.79
CA LEU A 380 4.75 -6.74 18.88
C LEU A 380 5.72 -7.25 19.97
N ALA A 381 6.00 -8.56 20.00
CA ALA A 381 7.00 -9.21 20.87
C ALA A 381 8.35 -9.30 20.17
#